data_AF-A0A9W9ZBH5-F1
#
_entry.id   AF-A0A9W9ZBH5-F1
#
_cell.length_a   1.000
_cell.length_b   1.000
_cell.length_c   1.000
_cell.angle_alpha   90.00
_cell.angle_beta   90.00
_cell.angle_gamma   90.00
#
_symmetry.space_group_name_H-M   'P 1'
#
loop_
_entity.id
_entity.type
_entity.pdbx_description
1 polymer ?
#
loop_
_entity_poly.entity_id
_entity_poly.type
_entity_poly.pdbx_seq_one_letter_code
_entity_poly.pdbx_strand_id
1 'polypeptide(L)'
;MTSGLYLSPVKYGENMTIFRSIGPEQCKLWGDEFCERWKIKRPGLFKNLDFHQVPCAVCRREKRSTTLLTPARNICPSGWLKEYYGYLMTQQRGSARSQHICVDADANGIPGSNTTRARQGPFIQPVAYKCDEPSCPQNLESSDNKAKALTCVVCTI
;
A
#
# COMPACT_ATOMS: atom_id res chain seq x y z
N MET A 1 -16.26 -20.27 10.02
CA MET A 1 -15.07 -19.56 10.53
C MET A 1 -14.34 -18.97 9.33
N THR A 2 -14.41 -17.66 9.09
CA THR A 2 -13.67 -17.00 7.99
C THR A 2 -12.36 -16.46 8.54
N SER A 3 -11.39 -17.36 8.75
CA SER A 3 -10.03 -17.00 9.15
C SER A 3 -9.31 -16.46 7.92
N GLY A 4 -9.13 -15.15 7.83
CA GLY A 4 -8.40 -14.50 6.74
C GLY A 4 -7.55 -13.35 7.25
N LEU A 5 -6.56 -12.94 6.46
CA LEU A 5 -5.72 -11.77 6.74
C LEU A 5 -6.44 -10.51 6.26
N TYR A 6 -6.44 -9.46 7.08
CA TYR A 6 -7.15 -8.21 6.79
C TYR A 6 -6.19 -7.04 6.64
N LEU A 7 -6.55 -6.07 5.81
CA LEU A 7 -5.83 -4.80 5.69
C LEU A 7 -6.15 -3.92 6.90
N SER A 8 -5.11 -3.46 7.61
CA SER A 8 -5.25 -2.49 8.68
C SER A 8 -4.88 -1.09 8.19
N PRO A 9 -5.67 -0.06 8.52
CA PRO A 9 -5.20 1.31 8.43
C PRO A 9 -4.01 1.50 9.37
N VAL A 10 -3.00 2.29 8.98
CA VAL A 10 -1.99 2.72 9.94
C VAL A 10 -2.56 3.85 10.78
N LYS A 11 -2.41 3.77 12.10
CA LYS A 11 -2.83 4.84 13.04
C LYS A 11 -1.68 5.73 13.52
N TYR A 12 -0.60 5.84 12.76
CA TYR A 12 0.53 6.69 13.12
C TYR A 12 0.43 8.03 12.38
N GLY A 13 0.07 9.08 13.11
CA GLY A 13 -0.18 10.42 12.58
C GLY A 13 -1.53 10.56 11.88
N GLU A 14 -2.01 11.80 11.73
CA GLU A 14 -3.37 12.10 11.24
C GLU A 14 -3.62 11.77 9.75
N ASN A 15 -2.61 11.32 8.99
CA ASN A 15 -2.66 11.37 7.52
C ASN A 15 -1.96 10.22 6.77
N MET A 16 -1.72 9.06 7.39
CA MET A 16 -1.25 7.89 6.63
C MET A 16 -2.40 7.14 5.96
N THR A 17 -2.75 7.57 4.75
CA THR A 17 -3.89 7.05 3.98
C THR A 17 -3.46 6.51 2.62
N ILE A 18 -2.83 5.35 2.60
CA ILE A 18 -2.36 4.70 1.35
C ILE A 18 -3.52 4.08 0.56
N PHE A 19 -4.54 3.60 1.27
CA PHE A 19 -5.72 2.94 0.71
C PHE A 19 -7.01 3.66 1.09
N ARG A 20 -6.92 4.97 1.36
CA ARG A 20 -8.13 5.79 1.46
C ARG A 20 -8.48 6.23 0.06
N SER A 21 -9.71 5.93 -0.33
CA SER A 21 -10.27 6.42 -1.57
C SER A 21 -10.18 7.96 -1.61
N ILE A 22 -9.68 8.48 -2.72
CA ILE A 22 -9.90 9.88 -3.11
C ILE A 22 -11.41 10.12 -3.10
N GLY A 23 -11.83 10.98 -2.18
CA GLY A 23 -13.24 11.28 -1.95
C GLY A 23 -13.79 12.28 -2.99
N PRO A 24 -15.12 12.45 -3.02
CA PRO A 24 -15.77 13.40 -3.93
C PRO A 24 -15.26 14.84 -3.72
N GLU A 25 -14.90 15.23 -2.51
CA GLU A 25 -14.35 16.57 -2.22
C GLU A 25 -13.02 16.83 -2.95
N GLN A 26 -12.14 15.82 -3.02
CA GLN A 26 -10.88 15.95 -3.74
C GLN A 26 -11.10 15.99 -5.25
N CYS A 27 -12.07 15.23 -5.76
CA CYS A 27 -12.46 15.30 -7.17
C CYS A 27 -12.98 16.69 -7.56
N LYS A 28 -13.78 17.34 -6.72
CA LYS A 28 -14.28 18.71 -6.96
C LYS A 28 -13.12 19.71 -7.14
N LEU A 29 -12.04 19.55 -6.37
CA LEU A 29 -10.85 20.40 -6.47
C LEU A 29 -10.06 20.19 -7.76
N TRP A 30 -10.01 18.97 -8.28
CA TRP A 30 -9.28 18.64 -9.51
C TRP A 30 -10.10 18.82 -10.79
N GLY A 31 -11.43 18.89 -10.66
CA GLY A 31 -12.37 18.90 -11.77
C GLY A 31 -12.81 17.49 -12.19
N ASP A 32 -14.06 17.38 -12.63
CA ASP A 32 -14.71 16.08 -12.90
C ASP A 32 -14.03 15.30 -14.03
N GLU A 33 -13.66 15.97 -15.13
CA GLU A 33 -12.98 15.33 -16.27
C GLU A 33 -11.63 14.73 -15.85
N PHE A 34 -10.86 15.46 -15.04
CA PHE A 34 -9.61 14.97 -14.49
C PHE A 34 -9.85 13.79 -13.56
N CYS A 35 -10.84 13.87 -12.67
CA CYS A 35 -11.12 12.79 -11.74
C CYS A 35 -11.57 11.50 -12.45
N GLU A 36 -12.45 11.58 -13.45
CA GLU A 36 -12.88 10.42 -14.25
C GLU A 36 -11.71 9.77 -14.98
N ARG A 37 -10.83 10.58 -15.59
CA ARG A 37 -9.61 10.08 -16.23
C ARG A 37 -8.71 9.32 -15.24
N TRP A 38 -8.61 9.79 -14.01
CA TRP A 38 -7.83 9.13 -12.96
C TRP A 38 -8.50 7.90 -12.39
N LYS A 39 -9.83 7.86 -12.27
CA LYS A 39 -10.56 6.65 -11.89
C LYS A 39 -10.29 5.51 -12.86
N ILE A 40 -10.22 5.80 -14.17
CA ILE A 40 -9.88 4.82 -15.20
C ILE A 40 -8.41 4.40 -15.11
N LYS A 41 -7.49 5.36 -14.98
CA LYS A 41 -6.04 5.08 -15.00
C LYS A 41 -5.49 4.46 -13.71
N ARG A 42 -6.10 4.75 -12.57
CA ARG A 42 -5.65 4.33 -11.23
C ARG A 42 -6.86 4.05 -10.33
N PRO A 43 -7.64 2.99 -10.62
CA PRO A 43 -8.85 2.69 -9.86
C PRO A 43 -8.55 2.43 -8.37
N GLY A 44 -7.37 1.88 -8.04
CA GLY A 44 -6.93 1.65 -6.66
C GLY A 44 -6.91 2.90 -5.77
N LEU A 45 -6.68 4.09 -6.34
CA LEU A 45 -6.70 5.35 -5.58
C LEU A 45 -8.10 5.76 -5.12
N PHE A 46 -9.16 5.15 -5.66
CA PHE A 46 -10.55 5.45 -5.33
C PHE A 46 -11.22 4.34 -4.52
N LYS A 47 -10.47 3.32 -4.08
CA LYS A 47 -10.98 2.22 -3.26
C LYS A 47 -10.59 2.42 -1.81
N ASN A 48 -11.56 2.29 -0.89
CA ASN A 48 -11.25 2.08 0.51
C ASN A 48 -11.07 0.58 0.75
N LEU A 49 -9.88 0.19 1.19
CA LEU A 49 -9.56 -1.22 1.43
C LEU A 49 -9.44 -1.55 2.92
N ASP A 50 -9.82 -0.63 3.81
CA ASP A 50 -9.71 -0.84 5.25
C ASP A 50 -10.53 -2.08 5.66
N PHE A 51 -9.92 -2.95 6.45
CA PHE A 51 -10.52 -4.17 6.99
C PHE A 51 -11.10 -5.13 5.94
N HIS A 52 -10.72 -5.01 4.67
CA HIS A 52 -11.03 -6.04 3.69
C HIS A 52 -10.07 -7.22 3.85
N GLN A 53 -10.54 -8.43 3.59
CA GLN A 53 -9.68 -9.59 3.45
C GLN A 53 -8.77 -9.41 2.24
N VAL A 54 -7.51 -9.78 2.43
CA VAL A 54 -6.45 -9.72 1.42
C VAL A 54 -6.61 -10.91 0.47
N PRO A 55 -6.93 -10.70 -0.82
CA PRO A 55 -6.87 -11.74 -1.82
C PRO A 55 -5.40 -12.05 -2.16
N CYS A 56 -5.13 -13.30 -2.53
CA CYS A 56 -3.81 -13.73 -2.97
C CYS A 56 -3.90 -14.21 -4.43
N ALA A 57 -2.88 -13.94 -5.23
CA ALA A 57 -2.71 -14.49 -6.56
C ALA A 57 -1.34 -15.16 -6.69
N VAL A 58 -1.28 -16.26 -7.44
CA VAL A 58 -0.01 -16.94 -7.76
C VAL A 58 0.20 -16.83 -9.26
N CYS A 59 1.29 -16.16 -9.65
CA CYS A 59 1.61 -15.90 -11.04
C CYS A 59 2.88 -16.65 -11.43
N ARG A 60 2.93 -17.18 -12.66
CA ARG A 60 4.12 -17.74 -13.28
C ARG A 60 4.51 -16.91 -14.48
N ARG A 61 5.77 -16.51 -14.57
CA ARG A 61 6.33 -15.80 -15.72
C ARG A 61 7.31 -16.72 -16.44
N GLU A 62 7.09 -16.93 -17.73
CA GLU A 62 8.00 -17.73 -18.53
C GLU A 62 9.34 -17.02 -18.69
N LYS A 63 10.44 -17.79 -18.70
CA LYS A 63 11.82 -17.29 -18.88
C LYS A 63 12.29 -16.28 -17.81
N ARG A 64 11.62 -16.19 -16.67
CA ARG A 64 12.06 -15.46 -15.47
C ARG A 64 12.43 -16.46 -14.41
N SER A 65 13.67 -16.37 -13.92
CA SER A 65 14.26 -17.36 -13.00
C SER A 65 14.22 -16.91 -11.55
N THR A 66 14.27 -15.59 -11.32
CA THR A 66 14.45 -15.02 -9.99
C THR A 66 13.48 -13.86 -9.77
N THR A 67 13.01 -13.71 -8.53
CA THR A 67 12.19 -12.57 -8.07
C THR A 67 12.95 -11.80 -7.01
N LEU A 68 12.90 -10.47 -7.07
CA LEU A 68 13.52 -9.55 -6.13
C LEU A 68 12.49 -8.54 -5.63
N LEU A 69 12.36 -8.42 -4.31
CA LEU A 69 11.64 -7.33 -3.66
C LEU A 69 12.65 -6.25 -3.24
N THR A 70 12.49 -5.05 -3.76
CA THR A 70 13.30 -3.88 -3.34
C THR A 70 12.43 -2.95 -2.48
N PRO A 71 12.72 -2.80 -1.17
CA PRO A 71 11.99 -1.88 -0.30
C PRO A 71 12.41 -0.43 -0.53
N ALA A 72 11.55 0.51 -0.13
CA ALA A 72 11.74 1.96 -0.24
C ALA A 72 12.02 2.49 -1.66
N ARG A 73 11.72 1.70 -2.69
CA ARG A 73 11.87 2.06 -4.10
C ARG A 73 10.68 1.56 -4.89
N ASN A 74 10.30 2.28 -5.94
CA ASN A 74 9.24 1.90 -6.89
C ASN A 74 9.80 1.55 -8.30
N ILE A 75 11.13 1.49 -8.43
CA ILE A 75 11.86 1.23 -9.69
C ILE A 75 12.85 0.08 -9.46
N CYS A 76 12.90 -0.83 -10.43
CA CYS A 76 13.79 -1.99 -10.40
C CYS A 76 15.25 -1.59 -10.67
N PRO A 77 16.23 -2.36 -10.16
CA PRO A 77 17.62 -2.23 -10.57
C PRO A 77 17.79 -2.42 -12.08
N SER A 78 18.90 -1.93 -12.63
CA SER A 78 19.22 -2.11 -14.06
C SER A 78 19.26 -3.61 -14.42
N GLY A 79 18.70 -3.97 -15.58
CA GLY A 79 18.59 -5.35 -16.06
C GLY A 79 17.41 -6.15 -15.50
N TRP A 80 16.71 -5.65 -14.49
CA TRP A 80 15.50 -6.30 -13.94
C TRP A 80 14.23 -5.73 -14.55
N LEU A 81 13.24 -6.59 -14.80
CA LEU A 81 11.91 -6.15 -15.19
C LEU A 81 11.03 -5.95 -13.98
N LYS A 82 10.24 -4.87 -14.01
CA LYS A 82 9.22 -4.60 -12.99
C LYS A 82 7.99 -5.47 -13.25
N GLU A 83 7.60 -6.26 -12.26
CA GLU A 83 6.31 -6.94 -12.24
C GLU A 83 5.24 -6.01 -11.68
N TYR A 84 5.46 -5.45 -10.49
CA TYR A 84 4.59 -4.43 -9.92
C TYR A 84 5.32 -3.55 -8.90
N TYR A 85 4.70 -2.42 -8.54
CA TYR A 85 5.13 -1.59 -7.42
C TYR A 85 3.98 -1.42 -6.44
N GLY A 86 4.30 -1.07 -5.21
CA GLY A 86 3.31 -1.05 -4.16
C GLY A 86 3.82 -0.40 -2.89
N TYR A 87 3.23 -0.83 -1.79
CA TYR A 87 3.55 -0.36 -0.45
C TYR A 87 4.02 -1.52 0.40
N LEU A 88 5.09 -1.27 1.16
CA LEU A 88 5.66 -2.25 2.06
C LEU A 88 4.72 -2.39 3.26
N MET A 89 4.26 -3.60 3.53
CA MET A 89 3.35 -3.92 4.62
C MET A 89 3.91 -5.07 5.46
N THR A 90 3.53 -5.10 6.72
CA THR A 90 3.96 -6.13 7.65
C THR A 90 2.87 -6.44 8.66
N GLN A 91 2.98 -7.56 9.37
CA GLN A 91 2.01 -7.93 10.39
C GLN A 91 1.95 -6.88 11.53
N GLN A 92 0.77 -6.68 12.11
CA GLN A 92 0.61 -5.85 13.29
C GLN A 92 1.46 -6.36 14.49
N ARG A 93 2.11 -5.42 15.17
CA ARG A 93 3.14 -5.56 16.23
C ARG A 93 2.86 -6.70 17.23
N GLY A 94 3.86 -7.54 17.51
CA GLY A 94 3.82 -8.58 18.57
C GLY A 94 4.84 -9.73 18.49
N SER A 95 5.55 -9.90 17.37
CA SER A 95 6.51 -11.00 17.18
C SER A 95 7.85 -10.51 16.62
N ALA A 96 8.95 -11.09 17.13
CA ALA A 96 10.34 -10.70 16.90
C ALA A 96 10.87 -10.94 15.47
N ARG A 97 10.03 -11.40 14.53
CA ARG A 97 10.36 -11.55 13.10
C ARG A 97 9.13 -11.25 12.25
N SER A 98 8.89 -9.99 11.92
CA SER A 98 7.81 -9.62 11.01
C SER A 98 8.28 -9.77 9.56
N GLN A 99 7.64 -10.66 8.80
CA GLN A 99 7.85 -10.73 7.36
C GLN A 99 7.30 -9.46 6.72
N HIS A 100 8.04 -8.93 5.76
CA HIS A 100 7.66 -7.76 4.99
C HIS A 100 7.19 -8.23 3.62
N ILE A 101 6.02 -7.75 3.20
CA ILE A 101 5.45 -8.06 1.89
C ILE A 101 5.21 -6.75 1.13
N CYS A 102 5.37 -6.82 -0.20
CA CYS A 102 5.02 -5.71 -1.07
C CYS A 102 3.58 -5.90 -1.55
N VAL A 103 2.67 -5.06 -1.07
CA VAL A 103 1.26 -5.08 -1.50
C VAL A 103 1.09 -4.10 -2.65
N ASP A 104 0.50 -4.58 -3.75
CA ASP A 104 0.32 -3.81 -4.99
C ASP A 104 -0.37 -2.45 -4.72
N ALA A 105 0.09 -1.40 -5.42
CA ALA A 105 -0.53 -0.09 -5.35
C ALA A 105 -1.98 -0.08 -5.89
N ASP A 106 -2.34 -1.02 -6.77
CA ASP A 106 -3.72 -1.25 -7.23
C ASP A 106 -4.33 -2.51 -6.60
N ALA A 107 -4.02 -2.78 -5.33
CA ALA A 107 -4.59 -3.90 -4.60
C ALA A 107 -6.13 -3.92 -4.63
N ASN A 108 -6.67 -5.13 -4.50
CA ASN A 108 -8.10 -5.37 -4.31
C ASN A 108 -8.34 -5.96 -2.92
N GLY A 109 -9.55 -5.76 -2.40
CA GLY A 109 -10.09 -6.48 -1.26
C GLY A 109 -11.19 -7.43 -1.71
N ILE A 110 -11.42 -8.51 -0.97
CA ILE A 110 -12.56 -9.42 -1.25
C ILE A 110 -13.88 -8.65 -1.00
N PRO A 111 -14.79 -8.52 -1.98
CA PRO A 111 -16.06 -7.80 -1.78
C PRO A 111 -16.87 -8.37 -0.61
N GLY A 112 -17.46 -7.50 0.20
CA GLY A 112 -18.28 -7.89 1.36
C GLY A 112 -17.50 -8.41 2.58
N SER A 113 -16.17 -8.45 2.51
CA SER A 113 -15.33 -8.96 3.61
C SER A 113 -15.04 -7.94 4.72
N ASN A 114 -15.25 -6.63 4.45
CA ASN A 114 -15.16 -5.55 5.43
C ASN A 114 -16.37 -5.55 6.37
N THR A 115 -16.38 -6.50 7.29
CA THR A 115 -17.42 -6.64 8.32
C THR A 115 -16.88 -6.16 9.66
N THR A 116 -17.74 -5.93 10.64
CA THR A 116 -17.30 -5.58 12.00
C THR A 116 -16.37 -6.63 12.60
N ARG A 117 -16.53 -7.91 12.23
CA ARG A 117 -15.65 -9.01 12.66
C ARG A 117 -14.25 -8.92 12.04
N ALA A 118 -14.11 -8.31 10.86
CA ALA A 118 -12.82 -8.08 10.23
C ALA A 118 -11.90 -7.22 11.10
N ARG A 119 -12.46 -6.33 11.93
CA ARG A 119 -11.73 -5.50 12.90
C ARG A 119 -11.12 -6.29 14.08
N GLN A 120 -11.38 -7.59 14.16
CA GLN A 120 -10.82 -8.49 15.17
C GLN A 120 -9.87 -9.54 14.58
N GLY A 121 -9.67 -9.57 13.26
CA GLY A 121 -8.83 -10.56 12.59
C GLY A 121 -7.33 -10.27 12.65
N PRO A 122 -6.48 -11.16 12.09
CA PRO A 122 -5.07 -10.86 11.90
C PRO A 122 -4.90 -9.75 10.84
N PHE A 123 -3.99 -8.82 11.09
CA PHE A 123 -3.80 -7.63 10.25
C PHE A 123 -2.41 -7.52 9.63
N ILE A 124 -2.38 -6.98 8.41
CA ILE A 124 -1.20 -6.33 7.85
C ILE A 124 -1.37 -4.82 7.85
N GLN A 125 -0.34 -4.12 8.30
CA GLN A 125 -0.27 -2.67 8.38
C GLN A 125 0.87 -2.16 7.50
N PRO A 126 0.72 -0.98 6.88
CA PRO A 126 1.83 -0.37 6.16
C PRO A 126 3.03 -0.04 7.05
N VAL A 127 4.21 -0.22 6.49
CA VAL A 127 5.48 0.19 7.09
C VAL A 127 5.72 1.65 6.71
N ALA A 128 6.00 2.47 7.71
CA ALA A 128 6.25 3.88 7.53
C ALA A 128 7.65 4.25 8.00
N TYR A 129 8.26 5.23 7.33
CA TYR A 129 9.43 5.89 7.87
C TYR A 129 8.99 7.14 8.65
N LYS A 130 9.70 7.37 9.76
CA LYS A 130 9.61 8.58 10.57
C LYS A 130 11.01 9.16 10.64
N CYS A 131 11.13 10.45 10.39
CA CYS A 131 12.40 11.17 10.43
C CYS A 131 12.19 12.31 11.43
N ASP A 132 12.77 12.16 12.63
CA ASP A 132 12.58 13.09 13.75
C ASP A 132 13.78 14.04 13.94
N GLU A 133 14.75 14.03 13.02
CA GLU A 133 15.97 14.83 13.11
C GLU A 133 15.90 16.16 12.32
N PRO A 134 16.61 17.22 12.75
CA PRO A 134 16.68 18.50 12.03
C PRO A 134 17.30 18.39 10.62
N SER A 135 18.09 17.34 10.37
CA SER A 135 18.78 17.04 9.12
C SER A 135 17.87 16.44 8.03
N CYS A 136 16.63 16.07 8.39
CA CYS A 136 15.67 15.50 7.46
C CYS A 136 15.30 16.53 6.38
N PRO A 137 15.19 16.14 5.08
CA PRO A 137 14.85 17.07 4.01
C PRO A 137 13.53 17.79 4.27
N GLN A 138 13.59 19.11 4.46
CA GLN A 138 12.42 19.97 4.65
C GLN A 138 11.54 20.05 3.39
N ASN A 139 11.94 19.51 2.25
CA ASN A 139 11.18 19.59 0.99
C ASN A 139 10.14 18.47 0.84
N LEU A 140 9.89 17.69 1.89
CA LEU A 140 8.85 16.66 1.95
C LEU A 140 7.48 17.24 2.34
N GLU A 141 7.02 18.35 1.75
CA GLU A 141 5.79 19.05 2.20
C GLU A 141 5.80 19.26 3.73
N SER A 142 6.75 20.07 4.15
CA SER A 142 7.07 20.50 5.51
C SER A 142 6.02 21.41 6.14
N SER A 143 4.79 20.94 6.24
CA SER A 143 3.86 21.48 7.24
C SER A 143 3.41 20.47 8.27
N ASP A 144 3.65 19.17 8.05
CA ASP A 144 3.25 18.16 9.01
C ASP A 144 4.33 17.08 9.13
N ASN A 145 4.68 16.74 10.37
CA ASN A 145 5.49 15.57 10.74
C ASN A 145 4.75 14.25 10.42
N LYS A 146 4.34 14.07 9.16
CA LYS A 146 3.56 12.94 8.67
C LYS A 146 4.51 11.79 8.39
N ALA A 147 4.35 10.72 9.16
CA ALA A 147 4.84 9.41 8.77
C ALA A 147 4.38 9.13 7.32
N LYS A 148 5.30 8.67 6.47
CA LYS A 148 4.99 8.32 5.08
C LYS A 148 5.24 6.83 4.88
N ALA A 149 4.33 6.20 4.18
CA ALA A 149 4.45 4.80 3.87
C ALA A 149 5.60 4.51 2.92
N LEU A 150 6.34 3.44 3.19
CA LEU A 150 7.40 3.00 2.32
C LEU A 150 6.82 2.34 1.08
N THR A 151 7.28 2.78 -0.08
CA THR A 151 7.02 2.10 -1.34
C THR A 151 7.87 0.84 -1.44
N CYS A 152 7.51 -0.04 -2.37
CA CYS A 152 8.28 -1.21 -2.71
C CYS A 152 8.07 -1.54 -4.20
N VAL A 153 8.98 -2.34 -4.75
CA VAL A 153 8.87 -2.85 -6.10
C VAL A 153 9.25 -4.32 -6.13
N VAL A 154 8.47 -5.11 -6.86
CA VAL A 154 8.77 -6.50 -7.15
C VAL A 154 9.23 -6.61 -8.59
N CYS A 155 10.39 -7.22 -8.74
CA CYS A 155 11.12 -7.31 -10.00
C CYS A 155 11.44 -8.77 -10.32
N THR A 156 11.55 -9.09 -11.60
CA THR A 156 12.00 -10.40 -12.07
C THR A 156 13.12 -10.26 -13.09
N ILE A 157 13.94 -11.31 -13.21
CA ILE A 157 14.96 -11.43 -14.26
C ILE A 157 14.90 -12.78 -14.95
#